data_AF-A0A3C1CL73-F1
#
_entry.id   AF-A0A3C1CL73-F1
#
_cell.length_a   1.000
_cell.length_b   1.000
_cell.length_c   1.000
_cell.angle_alpha   90.00
_cell.angle_beta   90.00
_cell.angle_gamma   90.00
#
_symmetry.space_group_name_H-M   'P 1'
#
loop_
_entity.id
_entity.type
_entity.pdbx_description
1 polymer ?
#
loop_
_entity_poly.entity_id
_entity_poly.type
_entity_poly.pdbx_seq_one_letter_code
_entity_poly.pdbx_strand_id
1 'polypeptide(L)' 'MSVGRTGEVKVSERGQMALPAQARHRWGLEVGGTISWVDLGDAVLLLPTSVDELRDELLAAADWEAAGVGFGDPELANQ' A
#
# COMPACT_ATOMS: atom_id res chain seq x y z
N MET A 1 -15.88 11.01 -4.46
CA MET A 1 -14.42 11.06 -4.27
C MET A 1 -14.14 11.23 -2.79
N SER A 2 -13.41 10.33 -2.16
CA SER A 2 -12.97 10.51 -0.77
C SER A 2 -11.83 11.52 -0.75
N VAL A 3 -11.97 12.61 0.01
CA VAL A 3 -10.91 13.60 0.20
C VAL A 3 -9.78 12.96 1.00
N GLY A 4 -8.56 12.97 0.44
CA GLY A 4 -7.37 12.56 1.16
C GLY A 4 -7.16 13.41 2.42
N ARG A 5 -6.96 12.77 3.57
CA ARG A 5 -6.62 13.45 4.82
C ARG A 5 -5.11 13.40 5.01
N THR A 6 -4.49 14.55 5.20
CA THR A 6 -3.06 14.68 5.51
C THR A 6 -2.87 15.03 6.98
N GLY A 7 -1.73 14.64 7.54
CA GLY A 7 -1.35 14.98 8.91
C GLY A 7 0.05 14.44 9.21
N GLU A 8 0.65 14.95 10.27
CA GLU A 8 1.97 14.52 10.73
C GLU A 8 1.83 13.66 11.99
N VAL A 9 2.69 12.64 12.11
CA VAL A 9 2.79 11.81 13.31
C VAL A 9 4.23 11.88 13.80
N LYS A 10 4.39 12.19 15.09
CA LYS A 10 5.71 12.18 15.72
C LYS A 10 6.16 10.74 15.95
N VAL A 11 7.40 10.45 15.56
CA VAL A 11 8.08 9.21 15.92
C VAL A 11 8.74 9.42 17.29
N SER A 12 8.56 8.46 18.19
CA SER A 12 9.19 8.48 19.52
C SER A 12 10.70 8.25 19.40
N GLU A 13 11.45 8.54 20.47
CA GLU A 13 12.89 8.26 20.55
C GLU A 13 13.23 6.76 20.38
N ARG A 14 12.24 5.88 20.60
CA ARG A 14 12.36 4.44 20.38
C ARG A 14 11.96 4.00 18.96
N GLY A 15 11.73 4.94 18.05
CA GLY A 15 11.35 4.66 16.67
C GLY A 15 9.88 4.25 16.49
N GLN A 16 9.02 4.44 17.49
CA GLN A 16 7.61 4.03 17.42
C GLN A 16 6.72 5.20 17.01
N MET A 17 5.70 4.93 16.18
CA MET A 17 4.64 5.87 15.87
C MET A 17 3.26 5.24 16.06
N ALA A 18 2.26 6.07 16.31
CA ALA A 18 0.87 5.62 16.39
C ALA A 18 0.12 6.00 15.11
N LEU A 19 -0.55 5.05 14.48
CA LEU A 19 -1.48 5.35 13.41
C LEU A 19 -2.59 6.28 13.91
N PRO A 20 -3.02 7.28 13.11
CA PRO A 20 -4.14 8.14 13.48
C PRO A 20 -5.39 7.34 13.84
N ALA A 21 -6.14 7.80 14.85
CA ALA A 21 -7.31 7.07 15.36
C ALA A 21 -8.35 6.76 14.27
N GLN A 22 -8.57 7.69 13.34
CA GLN A 22 -9.48 7.48 12.21
C GLN A 22 -8.99 6.40 11.24
N ALA A 23 -7.67 6.28 11.04
CA ALA A 23 -7.11 5.20 10.23
C ALA A 23 -7.30 3.86 10.93
N ARG A 24 -7.07 3.79 12.25
CA ARG A 24 -7.33 2.57 13.04
C ARG A 24 -8.79 2.15 12.98
N HIS A 25 -9.73 3.09 13.15
CA HIS A 25 -11.17 2.81 13.06
C HIS A 25 -11.55 2.25 11.69
N ARG A 26 -11.13 2.93 10.62
CA ARG A 26 -11.40 2.51 9.24
C ARG A 26 -10.79 1.13 8.91
N TRP A 27 -9.65 0.81 9.50
CA TRP A 27 -8.94 -0.45 9.29
C TRP A 27 -9.32 -1.53 10.31
N GLY A 28 -10.26 -1.28 11.22
CA GLY A 28 -10.70 -2.26 12.22
C GLY A 28 -9.68 -2.59 13.30
N LEU A 29 -8.72 -1.70 13.58
CA LEU A 29 -7.58 -1.92 14.49
C LEU A 29 -7.81 -1.39 15.91
N GLU A 30 -9.06 -1.17 16.32
CA GLU A 30 -9.34 -0.57 17.64
C GLU A 30 -8.98 -1.47 18.81
N VAL A 31 -9.01 -2.79 18.61
CA VAL A 31 -8.66 -3.80 19.63
C VAL A 31 -7.27 -4.43 19.38
N GLY A 32 -6.47 -3.79 18.52
CA GLY A 32 -5.22 -4.35 18.00
C GLY A 32 -5.41 -5.00 16.63
N GLY A 33 -4.34 -5.58 16.09
CA GLY A 33 -4.33 -6.22 14.78
C GLY A 33 -2.96 -6.16 14.11
N THR A 34 -2.91 -6.64 12.88
CA THR A 34 -1.68 -6.67 12.07
C THR A 34 -1.82 -5.68 10.92
N ILE A 35 -0.70 -5.06 10.56
CA ILE A 35 -0.58 -4.16 9.42
C ILE A 35 0.60 -4.66 8.60
N SER A 36 0.40 -4.77 7.30
CA SER A 36 1.51 -5.05 6.40
C SER A 36 2.18 -3.76 5.98
N TRP A 37 3.47 -3.84 5.68
CA TRP A 37 4.21 -2.71 5.16
C TRP A 37 5.02 -3.09 3.93
N VAL A 38 5.19 -2.13 3.05
CA VAL A 38 6.08 -2.21 1.88
C VAL A 38 7.04 -1.04 1.98
N ASP A 39 8.33 -1.33 1.97
CA ASP A 39 9.39 -0.32 1.95
C ASP A 39 9.84 -0.08 0.50
N LEU A 40 9.77 1.18 0.10
CA LEU A 40 10.11 1.67 -1.23
C LEU A 40 11.43 2.47 -1.22
N GLY A 41 12.14 2.49 -0.08
CA GLY A 41 13.36 3.24 0.16
C GLY A 41 13.11 4.68 0.59
N ASP A 42 12.38 5.47 -0.21
CA ASP A 42 12.02 6.86 0.10
C ASP A 42 10.67 7.00 0.82
N ALA A 43 9.89 5.92 0.83
CA ALA A 43 8.58 5.85 1.46
C ALA A 43 8.31 4.45 2.03
N VAL A 44 7.48 4.40 3.07
CA VAL A 44 6.88 3.16 3.56
C VAL A 44 5.37 3.24 3.37
N LEU A 45 4.81 2.26 2.67
CA LEU A 45 3.38 2.08 2.54
C LEU A 45 2.88 1.16 3.65
N LEU A 46 1.83 1.58 4.36
CA LEU A 46 1.15 0.77 5.36
C LEU A 46 -0.20 0.31 4.81
N LEU A 47 -0.50 -0.97 4.99
CA LEU A 47 -1.64 -1.63 4.37
C LEU A 47 -2.52 -2.30 5.44
N PRO A 48 -3.85 -2.13 5.38
CA PRO A 48 -4.77 -2.83 6.28
C PRO A 48 -4.94 -4.31 5.96
N THR A 49 -4.34 -4.78 4.86
CA THR A 49 -4.41 -6.16 4.40
C THR A 49 -3.01 -6.76 4.21
N SER A 50 -2.92 -8.04 3.84
CA SER A 50 -1.66 -8.70 3.51
C SER A 50 -1.06 -8.14 2.21
N VAL A 51 0.27 -8.20 2.08
CA VAL A 51 0.94 -7.83 0.82
C VAL A 51 0.50 -8.75 -0.32
N ASP A 52 0.26 -10.03 -0.03
CA ASP A 52 -0.20 -11.00 -1.02
C ASP A 52 -1.60 -10.67 -1.53
N GLU A 53 -2.53 -10.29 -0.65
CA GLU A 53 -3.87 -9.87 -1.05
C GLU A 53 -3.84 -8.59 -1.89
N LEU A 54 -3.04 -7.59 -1.48
CA LEU A 54 -2.83 -6.39 -2.30
C LEU A 54 -2.25 -6.74 -3.67
N ARG A 55 -1.27 -7.63 -3.71
CA ARG A 55 -0.65 -8.08 -4.95
C ARG A 55 -1.69 -8.72 -5.86
N ASP A 56 -2.49 -9.65 -5.34
CA ASP A 56 -3.53 -10.34 -6.10
C ASP A 56 -4.57 -9.35 -6.64
N GLU A 57 -5.00 -8.38 -5.83
CA GLU A 57 -5.90 -7.30 -6.27
C GLU A 57 -5.29 -6.44 -7.39
N LEU A 58 -4.04 -6.03 -7.23
CA LEU A 58 -3.34 -5.21 -8.24
C LEU A 58 -3.14 -5.98 -9.54
N LEU A 59 -2.76 -7.26 -9.47
CA LEU A 59 -2.60 -8.11 -10.65
C LEU A 59 -3.94 -8.34 -11.37
N ALA A 60 -5.03 -8.50 -10.62
CA ALA A 60 -6.37 -8.65 -11.18
C ALA A 60 -6.91 -7.37 -11.82
N ALA A 61 -6.52 -6.20 -11.29
CA ALA A 61 -6.97 -4.90 -11.78
C ALA A 61 -6.08 -4.30 -12.89
N ALA A 62 -4.90 -4.88 -13.14
CA ALA A 62 -3.96 -4.36 -14.12
C ALA A 62 -4.49 -4.51 -15.55
N ASP A 63 -4.34 -3.45 -16.34
CA ASP A 63 -4.48 -3.49 -17.79
C ASP A 63 -3.17 -4.03 -18.40
N TRP A 64 -3.09 -5.36 -18.50
CA TRP A 64 -1.91 -6.04 -19.02
C TRP A 64 -1.62 -5.74 -20.48
N GLU A 65 -2.64 -5.42 -21.27
CA GLU A 65 -2.48 -5.03 -22.67
C GLU A 65 -1.78 -3.68 -22.77
N ALA A 66 -2.21 -2.68 -21.97
CA ALA A 66 -1.53 -1.40 -21.89
C ALA A 66 -0.12 -1.51 -21.27
N ALA A 67 0.05 -2.37 -20.26
CA ALA A 67 1.35 -2.58 -19.61
C ALA A 67 2.41 -3.11 -20.60
N GLY A 68 2.02 -4.00 -21.51
CA GLY A 68 2.88 -4.54 -22.57
C GLY A 68 3.51 -3.45 -23.45
N VAL A 69 2.78 -2.36 -23.71
CA VAL A 69 3.26 -1.24 -24.54
C VAL A 69 4.43 -0.49 -23.88
N GLY A 70 4.49 -0.47 -22.55
CA GLY A 70 5.53 0.24 -21.79
C GLY A 70 6.92 -0.41 -21.84
N PHE A 71 7.02 -1.68 -22.24
CA PHE A 71 8.30 -2.40 -22.30
C PHE A 71 9.14 -2.08 -23.53
N GLY A 72 8.60 -1.34 -24.51
CA GLY A 72 9.33 -0.90 -25.71
C GLY A 72 9.65 -2.00 -26.73
N ASP A 73 9.46 -3.27 -26.37
CA ASP A 73 9.57 -4.45 -27.22
C ASP A 73 8.31 -5.33 -27.06
N PRO A 74 7.48 -5.48 -28.10
CA PRO A 74 6.27 -6.30 -28.06
C PRO A 74 6.51 -7.80 -27.80
N GLU A 75 7.71 -8.30 -28.12
CA GLU A 75 8.05 -9.72 -27.92
C GLU A 75 8.43 -10.04 -26.46
N LEU A 76 8.89 -9.03 -25.69
CA LEU A 76 9.17 -9.18 -24.25
C LEU A 76 7.91 -9.28 -23.40
N ALA A 77 6.78 -8.76 -23.89
CA ALA A 77 5.53 -8.71 -23.15
C ALA A 77 4.82 -10.08 -23.01
N ASN A 78 5.24 -11.09 -23.78
CA ASN A 78 4.56 -12.39 -23.91
C ASN A 78 5.40 -13.60 -23.45
N GLN A 79 6.52 -13.38 -22.76
CA GLN A 79 7.37 -14.47 -22.23
C GLN A 79 7.05 -14.88 -20.79
#